data_AF-A0A1W6JYD2-F1
#
_entry.id   AF-A0A1W6JYD2-F1
#
_cell.length_a   1.000
_cell.length_b   1.000
_cell.length_c   1.000
_cell.angle_alpha   90.00
_cell.angle_beta   90.00
_cell.angle_gamma   90.00
#
_symmetry.space_group_name_H-M   'P 1'
#
loop_
_entity.id
_entity.type
_entity.pdbx_description
1 polymer ?
#
loop_
_entity_poly.entity_id
_entity_poly.type
_entity_poly.pdbx_seq_one_letter_code
_entity_poly.pdbx_strand_id
1 'polypeptide(L)'
;MKRYTFYISNDLRRQIYSEALKYLSPQQIRSIIGEQKKSMFWKSRSKVSDESIEKLIENLPLQVKLEVLSVIEKDLKEALDAIEREKKQYEESIKQK
;
A
#
# COMPACT_ATOMS: atom_id res chain seq x y z
N MET A 1 10.60 5.30 -8.05
CA MET A 1 9.33 4.93 -7.40
C MET A 1 8.53 4.03 -8.31
N LYS A 2 8.12 2.86 -7.79
CA LYS A 2 7.23 1.96 -8.51
C LYS A 2 5.82 2.53 -8.45
N ARG A 3 5.20 2.75 -9.61
CA ARG A 3 3.97 3.57 -9.72
C ARG A 3 2.79 3.07 -8.89
N TYR A 4 2.73 1.79 -8.50
CA TYR A 4 1.58 1.24 -7.78
C TYR A 4 1.45 1.73 -6.34
N THR A 5 2.53 2.15 -5.68
CA THR A 5 2.49 2.59 -4.28
C THR A 5 1.74 3.91 -4.08
N PHE A 6 1.56 4.70 -5.15
CA PHE A 6 0.69 5.88 -5.13
C PHE A 6 -0.79 5.52 -5.01
N TYR A 7 -1.20 4.37 -5.53
CA TYR A 7 -2.61 3.99 -5.67
C TYR A 7 -3.12 3.12 -4.52
N ILE A 8 -2.23 2.57 -3.68
CA ILE A 8 -2.65 1.75 -2.54
C ILE A 8 -3.25 2.61 -1.43
N SER A 9 -4.23 2.05 -0.71
CA SER A 9 -4.87 2.71 0.44
C SER A 9 -3.92 2.83 1.64
N ASN A 10 -4.22 3.73 2.58
CA ASN A 10 -3.45 3.82 3.84
C ASN A 10 -3.58 2.56 4.69
N ASP A 11 -4.71 1.85 4.61
CA ASP A 11 -4.93 0.61 5.35
C ASP A 11 -4.07 -0.51 4.78
N LEU A 12 -3.97 -0.60 3.45
CA LEU A 12 -3.06 -1.54 2.80
C LEU A 12 -1.59 -1.22 3.12
N ARG A 13 -1.19 0.07 3.14
CA ARG A 13 0.15 0.47 3.60
C ARG A 13 0.44 -0.04 5.02
N ARG A 14 -0.54 0.05 5.94
CA ARG A 14 -0.41 -0.46 7.32
C ARG A 14 -0.31 -1.98 7.37
N GLN A 15 -1.11 -2.67 6.57
CA GLN A 15 -1.06 -4.13 6.48
C GLN A 15 0.31 -4.62 6.00
N ILE A 16 0.86 -4.00 4.94
CA ILE A 16 2.19 -4.32 4.41
C ILE A 16 3.26 -4.13 5.50
N TYR A 17 3.16 -3.04 6.26
CA TYR A 17 4.07 -2.78 7.37
C TYR A 17 3.95 -3.83 8.50
N SER A 18 2.73 -4.16 8.91
CA SER A 18 2.47 -5.21 9.90
C SER A 18 2.97 -6.58 9.45
N GLU A 19 2.85 -6.89 8.16
CA GLU A 19 3.40 -8.11 7.59
C GLU A 19 4.92 -8.09 7.62
N ALA A 20 5.54 -6.97 7.24
CA ALA A 20 6.99 -6.82 7.29
C ALA A 20 7.59 -7.02 8.68
N LEU A 21 6.89 -6.58 9.74
CA LEU A 21 7.30 -6.78 11.13
C LEU A 21 7.37 -8.25 11.57
N LYS A 22 6.69 -9.16 10.87
CA LYS A 22 6.79 -10.60 11.14
C LYS A 22 8.10 -11.21 10.64
N TYR A 23 8.69 -10.60 9.61
CA TYR A 23 9.87 -11.14 8.91
C TYR A 23 11.14 -10.34 9.13
N LEU A 24 11.01 -9.06 9.51
CA LEU A 24 12.12 -8.14 9.74
C LEU A 24 12.11 -7.67 11.19
N SER A 25 13.27 -7.68 11.83
CA SER A 25 13.41 -7.12 13.17
C SER A 25 13.19 -5.61 13.15
N PRO A 26 12.78 -5.01 14.29
CA PRO A 26 12.66 -3.56 14.39
C PRO A 26 13.96 -2.82 14.06
N GLN A 27 15.14 -3.41 14.31
CA GLN A 27 16.42 -2.83 13.88
C GLN A 27 16.58 -2.84 12.36
N GLN A 28 16.25 -3.96 11.70
CA GLN A 28 16.32 -4.08 10.25
C GLN A 28 15.37 -3.09 9.56
N ILE A 29 14.13 -2.99 10.05
CA ILE A 29 13.16 -2.02 9.53
C ILE A 29 13.69 -0.60 9.64
N ARG A 30 14.22 -0.20 10.81
CA ARG A 30 14.83 1.12 10.99
C ARG A 30 16.02 1.35 10.06
N SER A 31 16.81 0.32 9.77
CA SER A 31 17.91 0.42 8.80
C SER A 31 17.40 0.59 7.36
N ILE A 32 16.29 -0.04 7.00
CA ILE A 32 15.71 -0.04 5.64
C ILE A 32 15.02 1.29 5.34
N ILE A 33 14.17 1.78 6.25
CA ILE A 33 13.42 3.03 6.06
C ILE A 33 14.19 4.27 6.56
N GLY A 34 15.35 4.05 7.19
CA GLY A 34 16.18 5.06 7.83
C GLY A 34 15.73 5.39 9.25
N GLU A 35 16.64 5.95 10.07
CA GLU A 35 16.28 6.63 11.32
C GLU A 35 15.43 7.86 10.99
N GLN A 36 14.13 7.66 10.79
CA GLN A 36 13.21 8.76 10.94
C GLN A 36 13.25 9.14 12.42
N LYS A 37 13.96 10.23 12.72
CA LYS A 37 13.95 10.94 14.01
C LYS A 37 12.51 11.34 14.35
N LYS A 38 11.73 10.38 14.83
CA LYS A 38 10.47 10.46 15.57
C LYS A 38 9.85 9.07 15.55
N SER A 39 10.04 8.36 16.65
CA SER A 39 9.22 7.22 17.08
C SER A 39 7.71 7.55 17.25
N MET A 40 7.23 8.69 16.74
CA MET A 40 5.84 9.14 16.74
C MET A 40 5.10 8.92 15.41
N PHE A 41 5.79 8.54 14.34
CA PHE A 41 5.15 8.25 13.03
C PHE A 41 4.20 7.03 13.07
N TRP A 42 4.42 6.11 14.02
CA TRP A 42 3.86 4.75 13.94
C TRP A 42 2.79 4.45 15.00
N LYS A 43 2.63 5.33 15.99
CA LYS A 43 1.52 5.30 16.98
C LYS A 43 0.42 6.32 16.69
N SER A 44 0.74 7.41 15.99
CA SER A 44 -0.25 8.40 15.57
C SER A 44 -0.64 8.16 14.12
N ARG A 45 -1.77 8.72 13.68
CA ARG A 45 -2.36 8.61 12.33
C ARG A 45 -1.48 9.17 11.19
N SER A 46 -0.16 9.19 11.34
CA SER A 46 0.78 9.69 10.34
C SER A 46 0.80 8.77 9.12
N LYS A 47 0.77 9.38 7.94
CA LYS A 47 0.82 8.71 6.64
C LYS A 47 2.15 7.96 6.52
N VAL A 48 2.11 6.65 6.32
CA VAL A 48 3.31 5.90 5.92
C VAL A 48 3.68 6.36 4.52
N SER A 49 4.92 6.81 4.29
CA SER A 49 5.32 7.32 2.97
C SER A 49 5.42 6.18 1.95
N ASP A 50 5.10 6.48 0.70
CA ASP A 50 5.19 5.52 -0.41
C ASP A 50 6.62 4.97 -0.55
N GLU A 51 7.61 5.83 -0.39
CA GLU A 51 9.03 5.45 -0.38
C GLU A 51 9.37 4.45 0.72
N SER A 52 8.78 4.59 1.92
CA SER A 52 9.02 3.63 3.02
C SER A 52 8.43 2.26 2.71
N ILE A 53 7.24 2.23 2.11
CA ILE A 53 6.60 0.97 1.70
C ILE A 53 7.38 0.29 0.59
N GLU A 54 7.88 1.04 -0.40
CA GLU A 54 8.72 0.48 -1.47
C GLU A 54 9.96 -0.20 -0.90
N LYS A 55 10.71 0.52 -0.04
CA LYS A 55 11.92 -0.02 0.58
C LYS A 55 11.62 -1.26 1.42
N LEU A 56 10.51 -1.27 2.16
CA LEU A 56 10.10 -2.45 2.92
C LEU A 56 9.83 -3.64 2.00
N ILE A 57 8.98 -3.46 0.98
CA ILE A 57 8.65 -4.51 0.03
C ILE A 57 9.92 -5.07 -0.62
N GLU A 58 10.86 -4.22 -1.03
CA GLU A 58 12.11 -4.63 -1.67
C GLU A 58 12.97 -5.54 -0.80
N ASN A 59 12.94 -5.34 0.52
CA ASN A 59 13.73 -6.09 1.49
C ASN A 59 12.99 -7.30 2.09
N LEU A 60 11.73 -7.55 1.71
CA LEU A 60 11.01 -8.74 2.14
C LEU A 60 11.48 -10.00 1.41
N PRO A 61 11.38 -11.18 2.05
CA PRO A 61 11.58 -12.47 1.39
C PRO A 61 10.71 -12.59 0.13
N LEU A 62 11.21 -13.28 -0.90
CA LEU A 62 10.55 -13.35 -2.21
C LEU A 62 9.10 -13.84 -2.13
N GLN A 63 8.83 -14.84 -1.28
CA GLN A 63 7.48 -15.36 -1.06
C GLN A 63 6.53 -14.29 -0.48
N VAL A 64 6.96 -13.58 0.56
CA VAL A 64 6.17 -12.52 1.19
C VAL A 64 5.95 -11.35 0.24
N LYS A 65 6.98 -11.02 -0.56
CA LYS A 65 6.88 -9.99 -1.60
C LYS A 65 5.80 -10.35 -2.62
N LEU A 66 5.71 -11.61 -3.04
CA LEU A 66 4.63 -12.07 -3.93
C LEU A 66 3.26 -11.94 -3.27
N GLU A 67 3.12 -12.39 -2.03
CA GLU A 67 1.85 -12.27 -1.28
C GLU A 67 1.40 -10.81 -1.16
N VAL A 68 2.31 -9.91 -0.79
CA VAL A 68 2.06 -8.47 -0.71
C VAL A 68 1.64 -7.92 -2.08
N LEU A 69 2.33 -8.29 -3.16
CA LEU A 69 1.98 -7.84 -4.50
C LEU A 69 0.60 -8.36 -4.95
N SER A 70 0.23 -9.59 -4.59
CA SER A 70 -1.11 -10.14 -4.87
C SER A 70 -2.22 -9.40 -4.11
N VAL A 71 -1.97 -9.00 -2.86
CA VAL A 71 -2.93 -8.19 -2.11
C VAL A 71 -3.08 -6.80 -2.74
N ILE A 72 -1.96 -6.18 -3.13
CA ILE A 72 -1.97 -4.89 -3.86
C ILE A 72 -2.74 -5.00 -5.16
N GLU A 73 -2.48 -6.05 -5.94
CA GLU A 73 -3.19 -6.29 -7.20
C GLU A 73 -4.70 -6.41 -6.99
N LYS A 74 -5.12 -7.14 -5.95
CA LYS A 74 -6.53 -7.30 -5.62
C LYS A 74 -7.20 -5.98 -5.24
N ASP A 75 -6.59 -5.20 -4.34
CA ASP A 75 -7.10 -3.89 -3.90
C ASP A 75 -7.29 -2.94 -5.08
N LEU A 76 -6.31 -2.90 -6.00
CA LEU A 76 -6.39 -2.06 -7.20
C LEU A 76 -7.46 -2.52 -8.20
N LYS A 77 -7.66 -3.84 -8.35
CA LYS A 77 -8.76 -4.37 -9.18
C LYS A 77 -10.12 -4.01 -8.61
N GLU A 78 -10.32 -4.17 -7.30
CA GLU A 78 -11.58 -3.81 -6.64
C GLU A 78 -11.88 -2.31 -6.77
N ALA A 79 -10.86 -1.46 -6.64
CA ALA A 79 -10.97 -0.02 -6.87
C ALA A 79 -11.34 0.30 -8.34
N LEU A 80 -10.71 -0.37 -9.30
CA LEU A 80 -11.01 -0.19 -10.72
C LEU A 80 -12.45 -0.61 -11.05
N ASP A 81 -12.90 -1.76 -10.56
CA ASP A 81 -14.25 -2.28 -10.76
C ASP A 81 -15.32 -1.32 -10.17
N ALA A 82 -15.01 -0.65 -9.05
CA ALA A 82 -15.88 0.38 -8.49
C ALA A 82 -15.98 1.61 -9.42
N ILE A 83 -14.84 2.10 -9.92
CA ILE A 83 -14.79 3.24 -10.85
C ILE A 83 -15.53 2.92 -12.15
N GLU A 84 -15.35 1.73 -12.71
CA GLU A 84 -16.02 1.31 -13.94
C GLU A 84 -17.54 1.24 -13.78
N ARG A 85 -18.03 0.73 -12.63
CA ARG A 85 -19.47 0.73 -12.31
C ARG A 85 -20.03 2.15 -12.20
N GLU A 86 -19.34 3.04 -11.50
CA GLU A 86 -19.77 4.43 -11.35
C GLU A 86 -19.78 5.17 -12.71
N LYS A 87 -18.74 4.98 -13.52
CA LYS A 87 -18.66 5.53 -14.88
C LYS A 87 -19.85 5.07 -15.73
N LYS A 88 -20.17 3.79 -15.70
CA LYS A 88 -21.29 3.21 -16.47
C LYS A 88 -22.63 3.81 -16.05
N GLN A 89 -22.86 4.02 -14.75
CA GLN A 89 -24.07 4.68 -14.25
C GLN A 89 -24.22 6.11 -14.78
N TYR A 90 -23.12 6.88 -14.82
CA TYR A 90 -23.15 8.23 -15.39
C TYR A 90 -23.38 8.23 -16.90
N GLU A 91 -22.77 7.30 -17.64
CA GLU A 91 -23.01 7.16 -19.08
C GLU A 91 -24.47 6.82 -19.40
N GLU A 92 -25.09 5.92 -18.63
CA GLU A 92 -26.51 5.58 -18.75
C GLU A 92 -27.42 6.77 -18.40
N SER A 93 -27.08 7.52 -17.35
CA SER A 93 -27.84 8.70 -16.92
C SER A 93 -27.78 9.84 -17.95
N ILE A 94 -26.66 9.99 -18.67
CA ILE A 94 -26.52 10.96 -19.76
C ILE A 94 -27.36 10.54 -20.97
N LYS A 95 -27.38 9.24 -21.31
CA LYS A 95 -28.16 8.72 -22.47
C LYS A 95 -29.68 8.79 -22.27
N GLN A 96 -30.14 8.85 -21.02
CA GLN A 96 -31.56 8.95 -20.68
C GLN A 96 -32.07 10.41 -20.60
N LYS A 97 -31.19 11.40 -20.77
CA LYS A 97 -31.54 12.81 -20.94
C LYS A 97 -31.55 13.19 -22.42
#